data_AF-A0A356TRP1-F1
#
_entry.id   AF-A0A356TRP1-F1
#
_cell.length_a   1.000
_cell.length_b   1.000
_cell.length_c   1.000
_cell.angle_alpha   90.00
_cell.angle_beta   90.00
_cell.angle_gamma   90.00
#
_symmetry.space_group_name_H-M   'P 1'
#
loop_
_entity.id
_entity.type
_entity.pdbx_description
1 polymer ?
#
loop_
_entity_poly.entity_id
_entity_poly.type
_entity_poly.pdbx_seq_one_letter_code
_entity_poly.pdbx_strand_id
1 'polypeptide(L)'
;MGCVREVEDEMPIARTMTAVAAVAALASCTPALPTALPRGSAASPDAPEARPSRVGLALTEEPPFPGERREGWEGLGDAAPGGHAHHGGHRHGR
;
A
#
# COMPACT_ATOMS: atom_id res chain seq x y z
N MET A 1 42.49 -45.85 1.99
CA MET A 1 41.84 -44.99 0.99
C MET A 1 40.35 -44.99 1.29
N GLY A 2 39.87 -44.05 2.10
CA GLY A 2 38.50 -44.14 2.63
C GLY A 2 38.08 -42.88 3.38
N CYS A 3 38.23 -41.71 2.75
CA CYS A 3 37.76 -40.43 3.28
C CYS A 3 37.42 -39.49 2.13
N VAL A 4 36.42 -39.78 1.28
CA VAL A 4 35.97 -38.79 0.29
C VAL A 4 34.48 -38.86 -0.07
N ARG A 5 33.65 -39.62 0.65
CA ARG A 5 32.27 -39.87 0.20
C ARG A 5 31.17 -39.62 1.25
N GLU A 6 31.39 -38.67 2.15
CA GLU A 6 30.41 -38.35 3.19
C GLU A 6 30.12 -36.84 3.33
N VAL A 7 30.44 -36.05 2.30
CA VAL A 7 30.19 -34.58 2.31
C VAL A 7 29.30 -34.12 1.15
N GLU A 8 29.10 -34.95 0.11
CA GLU A 8 28.35 -34.52 -1.09
C GLU A 8 26.83 -34.77 -1.01
N ASP A 9 26.34 -35.47 0.02
CA ASP A 9 24.90 -35.75 0.25
C ASP A 9 24.27 -34.85 1.34
N GLU A 10 25.02 -33.89 1.91
CA GLU A 10 24.54 -32.96 2.94
C GLU A 10 24.01 -31.62 2.37
N MET A 11 24.21 -31.37 1.07
CA MET A 11 23.75 -30.14 0.41
C MET A 11 22.22 -29.99 0.20
N PRO A 12 21.41 -31.06 -0.02
CA PRO A 12 19.98 -30.87 -0.23
C PRO A 12 19.28 -30.51 1.09
N ILE A 13 19.70 -31.07 2.23
CA ILE A 13 19.10 -30.80 3.54
C ILE A 13 19.42 -29.37 3.97
N ALA A 14 20.67 -28.92 3.88
CA ALA A 14 21.05 -27.55 4.21
C ALA A 14 20.31 -26.50 3.35
N ARG A 15 20.13 -26.79 2.05
CA ARG A 15 19.38 -25.93 1.13
C ARG A 15 17.88 -25.90 1.46
N THR A 16 17.31 -27.05 1.83
CA THR A 16 15.91 -27.15 2.28
C THR A 16 15.70 -26.39 3.59
N MET A 17 16.61 -26.54 4.57
CA MET A 17 16.56 -25.83 5.83
C MET A 17 16.66 -24.31 5.65
N THR A 18 17.54 -23.87 4.74
CA THR A 18 17.68 -22.45 4.38
C THR A 18 16.38 -21.92 3.74
N ALA A 19 15.77 -22.68 2.84
CA ALA A 19 14.50 -22.31 2.22
C ALA A 19 13.37 -22.22 3.25
N VAL A 20 13.27 -23.20 4.17
CA VAL A 20 12.29 -23.20 5.26
C VAL A 20 12.48 -21.99 6.17
N ALA A 21 13.72 -21.68 6.56
CA ALA A 21 14.03 -20.52 7.38
C ALA A 21 13.66 -19.20 6.67
N ALA A 22 13.94 -19.08 5.37
CA ALA A 22 13.55 -17.92 4.58
C ALA A 22 12.02 -17.77 4.49
N VAL A 23 11.28 -18.86 4.27
CA VAL A 23 9.80 -18.84 4.24
C VAL A 23 9.23 -18.45 5.60
N ALA A 24 9.77 -18.98 6.70
CA ALA A 24 9.35 -18.63 8.05
C ALA A 24 9.62 -17.15 8.38
N ALA A 25 10.78 -16.62 7.98
CA ALA A 25 11.12 -15.21 8.14
C ALA A 25 10.15 -14.31 7.36
N LEU A 26 9.84 -14.65 6.10
CA LEU A 26 8.89 -13.88 5.29
C LEU A 26 7.45 -13.96 5.83
N ALA A 27 7.02 -15.12 6.34
CA ALA A 27 5.72 -15.28 6.97
C ALA A 27 5.60 -14.47 8.29
N SER A 28 6.71 -14.21 8.98
CA SER A 28 6.73 -13.33 10.16
C SER A 28 6.65 -11.84 9.83
N CYS A 29 6.91 -11.47 8.57
CA CYS A 29 6.86 -10.09 8.10
C CYS A 29 5.47 -9.66 7.60
N THR A 30 4.47 -10.55 7.59
CA THR A 30 3.09 -10.16 7.26
C THR A 30 2.35 -9.76 8.53
N PRO A 31 1.76 -8.55 8.59
CA PRO A 31 0.88 -8.21 9.70
C PRO A 31 -0.29 -9.19 9.72
N ALA A 32 -0.62 -9.69 10.91
CA ALA A 32 -1.77 -10.57 11.08
C ALA A 32 -3.03 -9.89 10.55
N LEU A 33 -3.73 -10.52 9.60
CA LEU A 33 -5.02 -10.01 9.16
C LEU A 33 -6.02 -10.19 10.30
N PRO A 34 -6.84 -9.18 10.60
CA PRO A 34 -7.85 -9.31 11.63
C PRO A 34 -8.92 -10.29 11.15
N THR A 35 -9.37 -11.17 12.06
CA THR A 35 -10.44 -12.15 11.77
C THR A 35 -11.81 -11.48 11.57
N ALA A 36 -11.96 -10.23 12.01
CA ALA A 36 -13.10 -9.37 11.76
C ALA A 36 -12.63 -7.92 11.54
N LEU A 37 -13.33 -7.18 10.68
CA LEU A 37 -12.98 -5.79 10.41
C LEU A 37 -13.32 -4.90 11.63
N PRO A 38 -12.41 -3.99 12.04
CA PRO A 38 -12.71 -3.04 13.11
C PRO A 38 -13.97 -2.25 12.79
N ARG A 39 -14.79 -1.92 13.81
CA ARG A 39 -16.03 -1.14 13.62
C ARG A 39 -15.83 0.21 12.94
N GLY A 40 -14.64 0.82 13.08
CA GLY A 40 -14.28 2.07 12.40
C GLY A 40 -13.74 1.90 10.98
N SER A 41 -13.60 0.66 10.49
CA SER A 41 -13.19 0.40 9.11
C SER A 41 -14.35 0.65 8.17
N ALA A 42 -14.09 1.36 7.06
CA ALA A 42 -15.07 1.54 5.99
C ALA A 42 -15.47 0.22 5.31
N ALA A 43 -14.68 -0.84 5.50
CA ALA A 43 -15.00 -2.18 4.99
C ALA A 43 -15.85 -3.00 5.99
N SER A 44 -16.08 -2.52 7.21
CA SER A 44 -16.85 -3.22 8.23
C SER A 44 -18.34 -3.33 7.86
N PRO A 45 -19.05 -4.42 8.21
CA PRO A 45 -20.51 -4.50 8.02
C PRO A 45 -21.28 -3.43 8.80
N ASP A 46 -20.71 -2.94 9.91
CA ASP A 46 -21.27 -1.88 10.73
C ASP A 46 -21.01 -0.47 10.17
N ALA A 47 -20.25 -0.36 9.06
CA ALA A 47 -19.94 0.92 8.46
C ALA A 47 -21.21 1.57 7.88
N PRO A 48 -21.40 2.88 8.09
CA PRO A 48 -22.52 3.58 7.48
C PRO A 48 -22.40 3.51 5.96
N GLU A 49 -23.54 3.36 5.28
CA GLU A 49 -23.58 3.37 3.82
C GLU A 49 -22.98 4.68 3.29
N ALA A 50 -22.01 4.53 2.38
CA ALA A 50 -21.39 5.67 1.74
C ALA A 50 -22.43 6.40 0.90
N ARG A 51 -22.37 7.74 0.87
CA ARG A 51 -23.19 8.50 -0.07
C ARG A 51 -22.84 8.07 -1.49
N PRO A 52 -23.83 7.89 -2.38
CA PRO A 52 -23.56 7.55 -3.77
C PRO A 52 -22.64 8.60 -4.38
N SER A 53 -21.50 8.17 -4.90
CA SER A 53 -20.58 9.04 -5.61
C SER A 53 -21.25 9.55 -6.88
N ARG A 54 -21.32 10.87 -7.05
CA ARG A 54 -21.76 11.48 -8.31
C ARG A 54 -20.61 11.41 -9.32
N VAL A 55 -20.37 10.23 -9.86
CA VAL A 55 -19.31 10.01 -10.88
C VAL A 55 -19.73 10.53 -12.25
N GLY A 56 -20.99 10.95 -12.44
CA GLY A 56 -21.52 11.38 -13.73
C GLY A 56 -20.72 12.51 -14.36
N LEU A 57 -20.59 13.64 -13.66
CA LEU A 57 -19.95 14.84 -14.20
C LEU A 57 -18.46 14.62 -14.51
N ALA A 58 -17.74 13.93 -13.62
CA ALA A 58 -16.32 13.63 -13.80
C ALA A 58 -16.00 12.71 -14.99
N LEU A 59 -16.98 11.95 -15.49
CA LEU A 59 -16.79 11.05 -16.63
C LEU A 59 -17.23 11.66 -17.96
N THR A 60 -18.08 12.69 -17.93
CA THR A 60 -18.72 13.24 -19.13
C THR A 60 -18.37 14.69 -19.40
N GLU A 61 -17.81 15.41 -18.42
CA GLU A 61 -17.51 16.83 -18.50
C GLU A 61 -16.07 17.11 -18.05
N GLU A 62 -15.50 18.20 -18.56
CA GLU A 62 -14.18 18.67 -18.15
C GLU A 62 -14.29 19.37 -16.78
N PRO A 63 -13.37 19.14 -15.83
CA PRO A 63 -13.33 19.89 -14.58
C PRO A 63 -13.19 21.40 -14.79
N PRO A 64 -13.84 22.22 -13.93
CA PRO A 64 -13.73 23.67 -13.98
C PRO A 64 -12.31 24.13 -13.64
N PHE A 65 -11.91 25.28 -14.18
CA PHE A 65 -10.62 25.87 -13.86
C PHE A 65 -10.56 26.35 -12.40
N PRO A 66 -9.34 26.57 -11.85
CA PRO A 66 -9.16 27.27 -10.58
C PRO A 66 -9.95 28.58 -10.51
N GLY A 67 -10.83 28.70 -9.51
CA GLY A 67 -11.65 29.90 -9.28
C GLY A 67 -13.01 29.92 -9.99
N GLU A 68 -13.29 28.95 -10.85
CA GLU A 68 -14.62 28.79 -11.46
C GLU A 68 -15.58 28.05 -10.53
N ARG A 69 -16.89 28.15 -10.83
CA ARG A 69 -17.92 27.46 -10.07
C ARG A 69 -17.78 25.94 -10.20
N ARG A 70 -17.99 25.22 -9.10
CA ARG A 70 -17.73 23.77 -8.99
C ARG A 70 -18.96 22.97 -8.59
N GLU A 71 -20.17 23.42 -8.93
CA GLU A 71 -21.37 22.65 -8.61
C GLU A 71 -21.29 21.25 -9.24
N GLY A 72 -21.48 20.22 -8.40
CA GLY A 72 -21.42 18.82 -8.84
C GLY A 72 -20.01 18.22 -8.98
N TRP A 73 -18.95 18.97 -8.68
CA TRP A 73 -17.57 18.47 -8.59
C TRP A 73 -17.20 18.19 -7.13
N GLU A 74 -18.00 17.39 -6.43
CA GLU A 74 -17.76 17.08 -5.02
C GLU A 74 -16.41 16.37 -4.84
N GLY A 75 -15.50 16.97 -4.07
CA GLY A 75 -14.13 16.44 -3.85
C GLY A 75 -13.04 17.14 -4.67
N LEU A 76 -13.41 17.98 -5.65
CA LEU A 76 -12.47 18.89 -6.29
C LEU A 76 -12.16 20.04 -5.32
N GLY A 77 -11.09 19.87 -4.54
CA GLY A 77 -10.68 20.80 -3.50
C GLY A 77 -10.40 22.21 -4.02
N ASP A 78 -10.27 23.17 -3.11
CA ASP A 78 -9.89 24.53 -3.49
C ASP A 78 -8.52 24.53 -4.16
N ALA A 79 -8.51 24.94 -5.43
CA ALA A 79 -7.29 25.34 -6.10
C ALA A 79 -6.64 26.45 -5.26
N ALA A 80 -5.67 26.07 -4.44
CA ALA A 80 -4.89 27.02 -3.67
C ALA A 80 -4.21 27.98 -4.65
N PRO A 81 -4.42 29.30 -4.52
CA PRO A 81 -3.73 30.25 -5.37
C PRO A 81 -2.23 30.18 -5.05
N GLY A 82 -1.46 29.51 -5.91
CA GLY A 82 0.02 29.50 -5.87
C GLY A 82 0.73 28.24 -5.35
N GLY A 83 0.10 27.06 -5.37
CA GLY A 83 0.73 25.82 -4.85
C GLY A 83 1.82 25.19 -5.73
N HIS A 84 2.93 25.90 -6.03
CA HIS A 84 4.16 25.20 -6.38
C HIS A 84 4.73 24.63 -5.08
N ALA A 85 4.56 23.32 -4.86
CA ALA A 85 5.21 22.64 -3.76
C ALA A 85 6.73 22.75 -3.96
N HIS A 86 7.37 23.68 -3.25
CA HIS A 86 8.82 23.70 -3.12
C HIS A 86 9.23 22.40 -2.43
N HIS A 87 9.71 21.42 -3.20
CA HIS A 87 10.42 20.27 -2.65
C HIS A 87 11.63 20.79 -1.87
N GLY A 88 11.52 20.78 -0.54
CA GLY A 88 12.60 21.19 0.35
C GLY A 88 13.77 20.21 0.22
N GLY A 89 14.92 20.71 -0.23
CA GLY A 89 16.15 19.92 -0.35
C GLY A 89 16.61 19.37 1.00
N HIS A 90 16.94 18.08 1.03
CA HIS A 90 17.57 17.44 2.18
C HIS A 90 18.97 18.06 2.40
N ARG A 91 19.18 18.68 3.57
CA ARG A 91 20.52 19.07 4.03
C ARG A 91 21.18 17.84 4.66
N HIS A 92 22.29 17.39 4.07
CA HIS A 92 23.22 16.49 4.74
C HIS A 92 24.06 17.29 5.75
N GLY A 93 23.70 17.16 7.03
CA GLY A 93 24.51 17.63 8.16
C GLY A 93 25.54 16.57 8.53
N ARG A 94 26.77 17.03 8.73
CA ARG A 94 28.01 16.28 9.02
C ARG A 94 27.97 15.46 10.29
#